data_AF-A0A7X3KHC3-F1
#
_entry.id   AF-A0A7X3KHC3-F1
#
_cell.length_a   1.000
_cell.length_b   1.000
_cell.length_c   1.000
_cell.angle_alpha   90.00
_cell.angle_beta   90.00
_cell.angle_gamma   90.00
#
_symmetry.space_group_name_H-M   'P 1'
#
loop_
_entity.id
_entity.type
_entity.pdbx_description
1 polymer ?
#
loop_
_entity_poly.entity_id
_entity_poly.type
_entity_poly.pdbx_seq_one_letter_code
_entity_poly.pdbx_strand_id
1 'polypeptide(L)'
;MKANEVSKLTERPISTLRFYERKQLIPEQFITRDDNNYRVYKAGVVEYLQDVRMLLTLGFTVQELTVLISESSATEKKALVTGKIKYIEELEAKLEASKAFLKDVMEGKAKFQAQCKSNSSF
;
A
#
# COMPACT_ATOMS: atom_id res chain seq x y z
N MET A 1 20.77 -3.49 -16.29
CA MET A 1 19.47 -3.69 -16.96
C MET A 1 18.88 -2.35 -17.36
N LYS A 2 18.28 -2.23 -18.55
CA LYS A 2 17.60 -0.99 -18.96
C LYS A 2 16.20 -0.91 -18.36
N ALA A 3 15.62 0.29 -18.29
CA ALA A 3 14.27 0.52 -17.77
C ALA A 3 13.20 -0.39 -18.43
N ASN A 4 13.33 -0.65 -19.74
CA ASN A 4 12.42 -1.53 -20.47
C ASN A 4 12.47 -2.99 -19.96
N GLU A 5 13.64 -3.48 -19.57
CA GLU A 5 13.80 -4.84 -19.03
C GLU A 5 13.20 -4.94 -17.64
N VAL A 6 13.50 -3.98 -16.77
CA VAL A 6 12.91 -3.90 -15.42
C VAL A 6 11.39 -3.78 -15.51
N SER A 7 10.88 -2.98 -16.44
CA SER A 7 9.44 -2.82 -16.69
C SER A 7 8.78 -4.15 -17.04
N LYS A 8 9.39 -4.95 -17.91
CA LYS A 8 8.88 -6.29 -18.27
C LYS A 8 8.92 -7.26 -17.09
N LEU A 9 10.02 -7.29 -16.34
CA LEU A 9 10.21 -8.24 -15.24
C LEU A 9 9.36 -7.93 -14.01
N THR A 10 9.03 -6.66 -13.79
CA THR A 10 8.22 -6.22 -12.65
C THR A 10 6.76 -6.01 -13.03
N GLU A 11 6.39 -6.16 -14.31
CA GLU A 11 5.07 -5.86 -14.87
C GLU A 11 4.61 -4.43 -14.56
N ARG A 12 5.55 -3.47 -14.51
CA ARG A 12 5.28 -2.08 -14.16
C ARG A 12 5.61 -1.17 -15.33
N PRO A 13 4.77 -0.17 -15.63
CA PRO A 13 5.10 0.84 -16.61
C PRO A 13 6.40 1.56 -16.27
N ILE A 14 7.17 1.93 -17.29
CA ILE A 14 8.39 2.74 -17.13
C ILE A 14 8.08 4.07 -16.44
N SER A 15 6.89 4.64 -16.66
CA SER A 15 6.41 5.84 -15.96
C SER A 15 6.34 5.65 -14.45
N THR A 16 5.95 4.46 -13.97
CA THR A 16 5.92 4.08 -12.56
C THR A 16 7.33 3.95 -11.99
N LEU A 17 8.26 3.33 -12.71
CA LEU A 17 9.67 3.26 -12.30
C LEU A 17 10.25 4.67 -12.14
N ARG A 18 10.06 5.54 -13.14
CA ARG A 18 10.48 6.96 -13.07
C ARG A 18 9.81 7.72 -11.95
N PHE A 19 8.55 7.39 -11.63
CA PHE A 19 7.86 7.99 -10.50
C PHE A 19 8.49 7.58 -9.18
N TYR A 20 8.83 6.30 -9.00
CA TYR A 20 9.53 5.81 -7.81
C TYR A 20 10.94 6.41 -7.68
N GLU A 21 11.66 6.59 -8.77
CA GLU A 21 12.93 7.34 -8.76
C GLU A 21 12.76 8.77 -8.25
N ARG A 22 11.78 9.53 -8.81
CA ARG A 22 11.51 10.91 -8.39
C ARG A 22 11.08 11.02 -6.92
N LYS A 23 10.50 9.96 -6.38
CA LYS A 23 10.12 9.87 -4.96
C LYS A 23 11.23 9.34 -4.07
N GLN A 24 12.43 9.06 -4.61
CA GLN A 24 13.54 8.41 -3.88
C GLN A 24 13.14 7.05 -3.28
N LEU A 25 12.09 6.43 -3.84
CA LEU A 25 11.67 5.09 -3.46
C LEU A 25 12.56 4.02 -4.08
N ILE A 26 13.24 4.31 -5.19
CA ILE A 26 14.33 3.45 -5.69
C ILE A 26 15.63 4.08 -5.22
N PRO A 27 16.36 3.47 -4.25
CA PRO A 27 17.63 4.00 -3.78
C PRO A 27 18.64 4.16 -4.90
N GLU A 28 19.45 5.23 -4.83
CA GLU A 28 20.46 5.54 -5.86
C GLU A 28 21.46 4.39 -6.06
N GLN A 29 21.70 3.57 -5.03
CA GLN A 29 22.57 2.40 -5.15
C GLN A 29 22.10 1.37 -6.19
N PHE A 30 20.82 1.36 -6.56
CA PHE A 30 20.26 0.50 -7.60
C PHE A 30 20.33 1.12 -9.00
N ILE A 31 20.74 2.38 -9.11
CA ILE A 31 20.76 3.15 -10.36
C ILE A 31 22.21 3.54 -10.67
N THR A 32 22.67 3.19 -11.86
CA THR A 32 23.97 3.62 -12.39
C THR A 32 23.78 4.23 -13.77
N ARG A 33 24.85 4.80 -14.32
CA ARG A 33 24.90 5.21 -15.72
C ARG A 33 25.93 4.36 -16.46
N ASP A 34 25.62 3.99 -17.70
CA ASP A 34 26.60 3.38 -18.59
C ASP A 34 27.52 4.43 -19.22
N ASP A 35 28.50 3.96 -20.00
CA ASP A 35 29.49 4.81 -20.71
C ASP A 35 28.82 5.78 -21.70
N ASN A 36 27.60 5.47 -22.14
CA ASN A 36 26.79 6.31 -23.01
C ASN A 36 25.81 7.21 -22.24
N ASN A 37 25.99 7.32 -20.92
CA ASN A 37 25.20 8.16 -20.02
C ASN A 37 23.71 7.76 -19.90
N TYR A 38 23.34 6.53 -20.29
CA TYR A 38 21.99 5.99 -20.10
C TYR A 38 21.82 5.43 -18.68
N ARG A 39 20.60 5.54 -18.15
CA ARG A 39 20.25 4.92 -16.85
C ARG A 39 20.24 3.41 -16.96
N VAL A 40 20.94 2.76 -16.04
CA VAL A 40 21.02 1.31 -15.90
C VAL A 40 20.64 0.94 -14.47
N TYR A 41 19.77 -0.04 -14.31
CA TYR A 41 19.44 -0.61 -13.01
C TYR A 41 20.29 -1.85 -12.73
N LYS A 42 20.67 -2.02 -11.45
CA LYS A 42 21.30 -3.23 -10.95
C LYS A 42 20.28 -4.37 -10.85
N ALA A 43 20.74 -5.61 -10.93
CA ALA A 43 19.88 -6.81 -10.93
C ALA A 43 18.95 -6.89 -9.70
N GLY A 44 19.44 -6.53 -8.51
CA GLY A 44 18.67 -6.54 -7.26
C GLY A 44 17.49 -5.55 -7.22
N VAL A 45 17.34 -4.66 -8.21
CA VAL A 45 16.19 -3.75 -8.26
C VAL A 45 14.87 -4.50 -8.43
N VAL A 46 14.88 -5.68 -9.07
CA VAL A 46 13.66 -6.42 -9.37
C VAL A 46 13.07 -7.00 -8.08
N GLU A 47 13.88 -7.69 -7.29
CA GLU A 47 13.51 -8.20 -5.96
C GLU A 47 13.05 -7.06 -5.04
N TYR A 48 13.81 -5.97 -5.01
CA TYR A 48 13.45 -4.78 -4.26
C TYR A 48 12.07 -4.21 -4.65
N LEU A 49 11.76 -4.14 -5.95
CA LEU A 49 10.46 -3.66 -6.43
C LEU A 49 9.31 -4.64 -6.16
N GLN A 50 9.60 -5.92 -5.94
CA GLN A 50 8.64 -6.90 -5.46
C GLN A 50 8.34 -6.70 -3.97
N ASP A 51 9.34 -6.41 -3.14
CA ASP A 51 9.11 -6.06 -1.73
C ASP A 51 8.29 -4.77 -1.59
N VAL A 52 8.65 -3.73 -2.37
CA VAL A 52 7.87 -2.49 -2.46
C VAL A 52 6.43 -2.78 -2.90
N ARG A 53 6.21 -3.72 -3.84
CA ARG A 53 4.86 -4.14 -4.22
C ARG A 53 4.09 -4.72 -3.04
N MET A 54 4.70 -5.65 -2.30
CA MET A 54 4.07 -6.29 -1.15
C MET A 54 3.66 -5.26 -0.11
N LEU A 55 4.55 -4.31 0.22
CA LEU A 55 4.24 -3.26 1.18
C LEU A 55 3.12 -2.34 0.69
N LEU A 56 3.09 -1.96 -0.59
CA LEU A 56 1.98 -1.20 -1.16
C LEU A 56 0.65 -1.98 -1.06
N THR A 57 0.66 -3.30 -1.27
CA THR A 57 -0.56 -4.12 -1.11
C THR A 57 -1.06 -4.22 0.33
N LEU A 58 -0.16 -4.04 1.32
CA LEU A 58 -0.51 -3.97 2.74
C LEU A 58 -1.05 -2.59 3.15
N GLY A 59 -1.25 -1.66 2.20
CA GLY A 59 -1.80 -0.35 2.46
C GLY A 59 -0.77 0.69 2.92
N PHE A 60 0.52 0.43 2.71
CA PHE A 60 1.53 1.49 2.82
C PHE A 60 1.42 2.43 1.62
N THR A 61 1.61 3.72 1.88
CA THR A 61 1.73 4.73 0.84
C THR A 61 3.18 4.82 0.36
N VAL A 62 3.39 5.38 -0.83
CA VAL A 62 4.73 5.65 -1.36
C VAL A 62 5.54 6.55 -0.42
N GLN A 63 4.90 7.51 0.25
CA GLN A 63 5.56 8.40 1.21
C GLN A 63 6.01 7.65 2.47
N GLU A 64 5.16 6.79 3.01
CA GLU A 64 5.52 5.95 4.16
C GLU A 64 6.68 5.00 3.82
N LEU A 65 6.68 4.44 2.60
CA LEU A 65 7.77 3.59 2.16
C LEU A 65 9.10 4.35 2.01
N THR A 66 9.06 5.59 1.53
CA THR A 66 10.27 6.40 1.45
C THR A 66 10.89 6.65 2.83
N VAL A 67 10.08 6.79 3.88
CA VAL A 67 10.55 6.89 5.28
C VAL A 67 11.09 5.55 5.80
N LEU A 68 10.49 4.43 5.40
CA LEU A 68 11.00 3.10 5.79
C LEU A 68 12.38 2.81 5.19
N ILE A 69 12.63 3.30 3.98
CA ILE A 69 13.84 2.98 3.21
C ILE A 69 14.93 4.04 3.38
N SER A 70 14.58 5.28 3.74
CA SER A 70 15.55 6.34 4.05
C SER A 70 16.41 6.02 5.28
N GLU A 71 17.41 6.86 5.53
CA GLU A 71 18.22 6.85 6.75
C GLU A 71 17.45 7.36 7.99
N SER A 72 16.12 7.22 8.01
CA SER A 72 15.29 7.51 9.18
C SER A 72 15.66 6.64 10.39
N SER A 73 15.38 7.16 11.59
CA SER A 73 15.71 6.47 12.83
C SER A 73 14.99 5.11 12.94
N ALA A 74 15.63 4.13 13.59
CA ALA A 74 15.00 2.81 13.83
C ALA A 74 13.67 2.94 14.59
N THR A 75 13.56 3.95 15.46
CA THR A 75 12.35 4.29 16.21
C THR A 75 11.20 4.73 15.29
N GLU A 76 11.47 5.62 14.33
CA GLU A 76 10.46 6.06 13.36
C GLU A 76 9.93 4.89 12.52
N LYS A 77 10.84 4.06 12.00
CA LYS A 77 10.47 2.90 11.19
C LYS A 77 9.60 1.93 11.98
N LYS A 78 9.98 1.64 13.23
CA LYS A 78 9.20 0.78 14.14
C LYS A 78 7.83 1.37 14.43
N ALA A 79 7.74 2.68 14.68
CA ALA A 79 6.47 3.36 14.93
C ALA A 79 5.53 3.24 13.73
N LEU A 80 6.05 3.44 12.51
CA LEU A 80 5.27 3.34 11.27
C LEU A 80 4.70 1.94 11.07
N VAL A 81 5.54 0.90 11.18
CA VAL A 81 5.10 -0.50 11.03
C VAL A 81 4.10 -0.88 12.12
N THR A 82 4.37 -0.51 13.38
CA THR A 82 3.45 -0.81 14.50
C THR A 82 2.10 -0.11 14.31
N GLY A 83 2.10 1.13 13.80
CA GLY A 83 0.88 1.87 13.45
C GLY A 83 0.06 1.18 12.37
N LYS A 84 0.71 0.58 11.35
CA LYS A 84 0.02 -0.19 10.31
C LYS A 84 -0.58 -1.48 10.83
N ILE A 85 0.12 -2.20 11.71
CA ILE A 85 -0.42 -3.39 12.37
C ILE A 85 -1.69 -3.01 13.13
N LYS A 86 -1.63 -1.97 13.96
CA LYS A 86 -2.80 -1.49 14.71
C LYS A 86 -3.97 -1.08 13.80
N TYR A 87 -3.67 -0.39 12.70
CA TYR A 87 -4.69 -0.02 11.72
C TYR A 87 -5.39 -1.24 11.10
N ILE A 88 -4.63 -2.29 10.79
CA ILE A 88 -5.19 -3.55 10.27
C ILE A 88 -6.09 -4.22 11.33
N GLU A 89 -5.64 -4.29 12.59
CA GLU A 89 -6.43 -4.85 13.69
C GLU A 89 -7.78 -4.10 13.88
N GLU A 90 -7.76 -2.76 13.78
CA GLU A 90 -8.97 -1.93 13.83
C GLU A 90 -9.92 -2.20 12.65
N LEU A 91 -9.38 -2.39 11.45
CA LEU A 91 -10.17 -2.76 10.27
C LEU A 91 -10.79 -4.16 10.39
N GLU A 92 -10.03 -5.13 10.90
CA GLU A 92 -10.52 -6.49 11.15
C GLU A 92 -11.69 -6.48 12.14
N ALA A 93 -11.54 -5.77 13.27
CA ALA A 93 -12.62 -5.62 14.24
C ALA A 93 -13.89 -5.01 13.63
N LYS A 94 -13.73 -3.99 12.78
CA LYS A 94 -14.85 -3.36 12.06
C LYS A 94 -15.51 -4.30 11.05
N LEU A 95 -14.72 -5.08 10.33
CA LEU A 95 -15.23 -6.07 9.37
C LEU A 95 -15.98 -7.19 10.09
N GLU A 96 -15.48 -7.68 11.21
CA GLU A 96 -16.17 -8.69 12.01
C GLU A 96 -17.49 -8.16 12.60
N ALA A 97 -17.50 -6.94 13.13
CA ALA A 97 -18.73 -6.28 13.58
C ALA A 97 -19.75 -6.13 12.43
N SER A 98 -19.28 -5.76 11.24
CA SER A 98 -20.13 -5.62 10.05
C SER A 98 -20.68 -6.97 9.59
N LYS A 99 -19.87 -8.04 9.60
CA LYS A 99 -20.32 -9.40 9.30
C LYS A 99 -21.37 -9.89 10.30
N ALA A 100 -21.16 -9.63 11.60
CA ALA A 100 -22.12 -9.99 12.64
C ALA A 100 -23.46 -9.28 12.42
N PHE A 101 -23.43 -7.98 12.14
CA PHE A 101 -24.63 -7.21 11.81
C PHE A 101 -25.37 -7.77 10.58
N LEU A 102 -24.65 -8.12 9.50
CA LEU A 102 -25.27 -8.70 8.31
C LEU A 102 -25.89 -10.09 8.58
N LYS A 103 -25.31 -10.89 9.48
CA LYS A 103 -25.93 -12.14 9.94
C LYS A 103 -27.22 -11.88 10.70
N ASP A 104 -27.23 -10.89 11.60
CA ASP A 104 -28.45 -10.50 12.32
C ASP A 104 -29.55 -10.00 11.36
N VAL A 105 -29.17 -9.29 10.29
CA VAL A 105 -30.11 -8.85 9.24
C VAL A 105 -30.72 -10.05 8.53
N MET A 106 -29.90 -11.03 8.14
CA MET A 106 -30.36 -12.25 7.46
C MET A 106 -31.30 -13.08 8.35
N GLU A 107 -31.07 -13.12 9.65
CA GLU A 107 -31.90 -13.84 10.62
C GLU A 107 -33.13 -13.04 11.10
N GLY A 108 -33.35 -11.83 10.56
CA GLY A 108 -34.46 -10.96 10.97
C GLY A 108 -34.34 -10.42 12.40
N LYS A 109 -33.15 -10.55 13.02
CA LYS A 109 -32.85 -10.09 14.39
C LYS A 109 -32.26 -8.68 14.41
N ALA A 110 -31.89 -8.14 13.25
CA ALA A 110 -31.35 -6.80 13.15
C ALA A 110 -32.37 -5.77 13.61
N LYS A 111 -31.98 -4.97 14.61
CA LYS A 111 -32.74 -3.82 15.06
C LYS A 111 -32.53 -2.68 14.08
N PHE A 112 -33.36 -2.60 13.04
CA PHE A 112 -33.46 -1.40 12.23
C PHE A 112 -33.99 -0.27 13.11
N GLN A 113 -33.25 0.84 13.24
CA GLN A 113 -33.84 2.11 13.68
C GLN A 113 -34.67 2.71 12.53
N ALA A 114 -35.64 1.94 12.03
CA ALA A 114 -36.61 2.45 11.07
C ALA A 114 -37.70 3.17 11.86
N GLN A 115 -37.45 4.43 12.22
CA GLN A 115 -38.55 5.34 12.52
C GLN A 115 -39.10 5.87 11.18
N CYS A 116 -39.66 4.95 10.38
CA CYS A 116 -40.60 5.36 9.35
C CYS A 116 -41.83 5.85 10.09
N LYS A 117 -41.89 7.16 10.35
CA LYS A 117 -43.14 7.84 10.64
C LYS A 117 -44.06 7.56 9.45
N SER A 118 -44.93 6.56 9.58
CA SER A 118 -46.12 6.46 8.75
C SER A 118 -46.96 7.69 9.07
N ASN A 119 -46.76 8.77 8.32
CA ASN A 119 -47.72 9.87 8.27
C ASN A 119 -48.95 9.33 7.54
N SER A 120 -49.81 8.61 8.25
CA SER A 120 -51.20 8.38 7.86
C SER A 120 -52.04 9.47 8.52
N SER A 121 -52.27 10.56 7.81
CA SER A 121 -53.41 11.48 7.99
C SER A 121 -53.33 12.52 6.88
N PHE A 122 -54.18 12.40 5.85
CA PHE A 122 -55.20 13.37 5.45
C PHE A 122 -55.98 12.81 4.27
#